data_AF-A0A949Y351-F1
#
_entry.id   AF-A0A949Y351-F1
#
_cell.length_a   1.000
_cell.length_b   1.000
_cell.length_c   1.000
_cell.angle_alpha   90.00
_cell.angle_beta   90.00
_cell.angle_gamma   90.00
#
_symmetry.space_group_name_H-M   'P 1'
#
loop_
_entity.id
_entity.type
_entity.pdbx_description
1 polymer ?
#
loop_
_entity_poly.entity_id
_entity_poly.type
_entity_poly.pdbx_seq_one_letter_code
_entity_poly.pdbx_strand_id
1 'polypeptide(L)'
;MMTFIRSGDLDVHFLEHGSGIPIVFVHGNWATSSWWEPVLARLPDGWRGIAYDLRGRGRTAGPDSDYSIPSLAADLRSLADALGLGPLHLVGHSLGGA
;
A
#
# COMPACT_ATOMS: atom_id res chain seq x y z
N MET A 1 -7.83 -10.44 6.24
CA MET A 1 -8.44 -10.93 4.99
C MET A 1 -7.76 -10.19 3.85
N MET A 2 -7.45 -10.87 2.74
CA MET A 2 -6.81 -10.22 1.58
C MET A 2 -7.90 -9.47 0.81
N THR A 3 -7.75 -8.15 0.65
CA THR A 3 -8.79 -7.30 0.08
C THR A 3 -8.25 -6.61 -1.18
N PHE A 4 -9.11 -6.47 -2.18
CA PHE A 4 -8.86 -5.64 -3.35
C PHE A 4 -9.69 -4.35 -3.23
N ILE A 5 -9.15 -3.24 -3.72
CA ILE A 5 -9.88 -1.99 -3.83
C ILE A 5 -9.59 -1.29 -5.13
N ARG A 6 -10.65 -0.71 -5.70
CA ARG A 6 -10.53 0.20 -6.84
C ARG A 6 -9.81 1.48 -6.42
N SER A 7 -8.61 1.68 -6.96
CA SER A 7 -7.76 2.86 -6.71
C SER A 7 -7.39 3.48 -8.05
N GLY A 8 -8.03 4.60 -8.40
CA GLY A 8 -7.88 5.20 -9.72
C GLY A 8 -8.24 4.22 -10.84
N ASP A 9 -7.29 3.93 -11.71
CA ASP A 9 -7.41 2.99 -12.82
C ASP A 9 -6.96 1.55 -12.49
N LEU A 10 -6.49 1.29 -11.27
CA LEU A 10 -6.02 -0.02 -10.80
C LEU A 10 -7.03 -0.72 -9.87
N ASP A 11 -6.96 -2.05 -9.84
CA ASP A 11 -7.55 -2.85 -8.76
C ASP A 11 -6.40 -3.31 -7.86
N VAL A 12 -6.29 -2.69 -6.69
CA VAL A 12 -5.10 -2.78 -5.84
C VAL A 12 -5.35 -3.80 -4.74
N HIS A 13 -4.48 -4.81 -4.70
CA HIS A 13 -4.42 -5.74 -3.58
C HIS A 13 -3.73 -5.09 -2.39
N PHE A 14 -4.31 -5.25 -1.20
CA PHE A 14 -3.72 -4.81 0.05
C PHE A 14 -4.02 -5.74 1.22
N LEU A 15 -3.16 -5.65 2.22
CA LEU A 15 -3.29 -6.25 3.52
C LEU A 15 -3.69 -5.16 4.52
N GLU A 16 -4.56 -5.52 5.45
CA GLU A 16 -5.05 -4.63 6.49
C GLU A 16 -5.02 -5.33 7.85
N HIS A 17 -4.61 -4.58 8.86
CA HIS A 17 -4.62 -5.03 10.25
C HIS A 17 -5.00 -3.89 11.20
N GLY A 18 -5.81 -4.20 12.21
CA GLY A 18 -6.20 -3.25 13.24
C GLY A 18 -7.19 -2.19 12.77
N SER A 19 -7.37 -1.17 13.60
CA SER A 19 -8.27 -0.04 13.38
C SER A 19 -7.78 1.17 14.16
N GLY A 20 -8.12 2.39 13.71
CA GLY A 20 -7.66 3.64 14.31
C GLY A 20 -6.74 4.44 13.40
N ILE A 21 -5.61 4.91 13.93
CA ILE A 21 -4.68 5.83 13.26
C ILE A 21 -4.06 5.14 12.04
N PRO A 22 -4.25 5.68 10.82
CA PRO A 22 -3.80 5.00 9.61
C PRO A 22 -2.29 5.11 9.43
N ILE A 23 -1.66 3.98 9.12
CA ILE A 23 -0.25 3.86 8.71
C ILE A 23 -0.17 3.00 7.46
N VAL A 24 0.45 3.54 6.41
CA VAL A 24 0.61 2.86 5.12
C VAL A 24 2.06 2.44 4.92
N PHE A 25 2.26 1.18 4.53
CA PHE A 25 3.56 0.58 4.25
C PHE A 25 3.74 0.38 2.74
N VAL A 26 4.82 0.93 2.20
CA VAL A 26 5.18 0.87 0.78
C VAL A 26 6.42 -0.02 0.63
N HIS A 27 6.26 -1.15 -0.04
CA HIS A 27 7.36 -2.09 -0.26
C HIS A 27 8.36 -1.59 -1.31
N GLY A 28 9.55 -2.19 -1.31
CA GLY A 28 10.60 -1.87 -2.28
C GLY A 28 10.44 -2.58 -3.63
N ASN A 29 11.38 -2.35 -4.54
CA ASN A 29 11.40 -3.07 -5.82
C ASN A 29 11.58 -4.58 -5.57
N TRP A 30 11.02 -5.41 -6.45
CA TRP A 30 10.99 -6.88 -6.35
C TRP A 30 10.31 -7.48 -5.10
N ALA A 31 9.72 -6.65 -4.24
CA ALA A 31 8.94 -7.07 -3.08
C ALA A 31 7.43 -6.98 -3.36
N THR A 32 6.63 -7.34 -2.34
CA THR A 32 5.18 -7.23 -2.30
C THR A 32 4.73 -6.80 -0.90
N SER A 33 3.45 -6.51 -0.71
CA SER A 33 2.85 -6.20 0.59
C SER A 33 3.09 -7.27 1.66
N SER A 34 3.25 -8.55 1.27
CA SER A 34 3.49 -9.67 2.19
C SER A 34 4.72 -9.50 3.09
N TRP A 35 5.72 -8.73 2.66
CA TRP A 35 6.91 -8.44 3.47
C TRP A 35 6.57 -7.68 4.77
N TRP A 36 5.44 -6.98 4.78
CA TRP A 36 4.97 -6.24 5.94
C TRP A 36 4.08 -7.06 6.87
N GLU A 37 3.70 -8.30 6.53
CA GLU A 37 2.86 -9.15 7.40
C GLU A 37 3.40 -9.27 8.84
N PRO A 38 4.70 -9.51 9.08
CA PRO A 38 5.23 -9.58 10.45
C PRO A 38 5.15 -8.25 11.19
N VAL A 39 5.21 -7.12 10.48
CA VAL A 39 5.11 -5.77 11.06
C VAL A 39 3.66 -5.43 11.36
N LEU A 40 2.75 -5.68 10.42
CA LEU A 40 1.30 -5.50 10.59
C LEU A 40 0.79 -6.28 11.80
N ALA A 41 1.21 -7.55 11.96
CA ALA A 41 0.82 -8.40 13.08
C ALA A 41 1.37 -7.94 14.45
N ARG A 42 2.30 -6.99 14.47
CA ARG A 42 2.92 -6.42 15.69
C ARG A 42 2.52 -4.97 15.93
N LEU A 43 1.63 -4.40 15.10
CA LEU A 43 1.13 -3.06 15.34
C LEU A 43 0.38 -2.99 16.67
N PRO A 44 0.61 -1.95 17.49
CA PRO A 44 -0.12 -1.78 18.73
C PRO A 44 -1.59 -1.44 18.46
N ASP A 45 -2.44 -1.69 19.45
CA ASP A 45 -3.86 -1.31 19.40
C ASP A 45 -4.03 0.19 19.11
N GLY A 46 -5.10 0.53 18.39
CA GLY A 46 -5.40 1.90 17.97
C GLY A 46 -4.69 2.33 16.68
N TRP A 47 -3.93 1.44 16.04
CA TRP A 47 -3.37 1.64 14.71
C TRP A 47 -4.09 0.81 13.65
N ARG A 48 -4.31 1.43 12.49
CA ARG A 48 -4.81 0.78 11.27
C ARG A 48 -3.67 0.66 10.27
N GLY A 49 -3.08 -0.52 10.17
CA GLY A 49 -1.99 -0.80 9.24
C GLY A 49 -2.51 -1.21 7.88
N ILE A 50 -1.99 -0.60 6.82
CA ILE A 50 -2.27 -0.93 5.42
C ILE A 50 -0.95 -1.19 4.69
N ALA A 51 -0.80 -2.35 4.05
CA ALA A 51 0.31 -2.61 3.14
C ALA A 51 -0.25 -3.03 1.78
N TYR A 52 0.13 -2.35 0.70
CA TYR A 52 -0.44 -2.62 -0.63
C TYR A 52 0.63 -3.07 -1.61
N ASP A 53 0.20 -3.81 -2.62
CA ASP A 53 1.05 -4.20 -3.74
C ASP A 53 1.11 -3.03 -4.74
N LEU A 54 2.31 -2.53 -5.01
CA LEU A 54 2.57 -1.53 -6.07
C LEU A 54 2.04 -2.04 -7.42
N ARG A 55 1.74 -1.11 -8.34
CA ARG A 55 1.39 -1.45 -9.73
C ARG A 55 2.34 -2.51 -10.30
N GLY A 56 1.79 -3.55 -10.95
CA GLY A 56 2.57 -4.62 -11.57
C GLY A 56 3.39 -5.48 -10.60
N ARG A 57 2.99 -5.55 -9.32
CA ARG A 57 3.64 -6.35 -8.28
C ARG A 57 2.61 -7.17 -7.52
N GLY A 58 3.06 -8.30 -6.99
CA GLY A 58 2.22 -9.20 -6.20
C GLY A 58 0.94 -9.58 -6.94
N ARG A 59 -0.19 -9.16 -6.38
CA ARG A 59 -1.52 -9.41 -6.94
C ARG A 59 -2.17 -8.20 -7.60
N THR A 60 -1.52 -7.03 -7.55
CA THR A 60 -1.96 -5.83 -8.27
C THR A 60 -1.45 -5.92 -9.71
N ALA A 61 -2.37 -6.10 -10.66
CA ALA A 61 -2.03 -5.95 -12.07
C ALA A 61 -1.58 -4.50 -12.36
N GLY A 62 -0.75 -4.32 -13.39
CA GLY A 62 -0.24 -3.00 -13.75
C GLY A 62 -0.22 -2.80 -15.26
N PRO A 63 -0.06 -1.55 -15.72
CA PRO A 63 0.12 -1.24 -17.13
C PRO A 63 1.42 -1.83 -17.68
N ASP A 64 1.52 -1.95 -19.02
CA ASP A 64 2.74 -2.43 -19.68
C ASP A 64 3.94 -1.48 -19.51
N SER A 65 3.69 -0.22 -19.15
CA SER A 65 4.72 0.82 -19.00
C SER A 65 4.35 1.84 -17.93
N ASP A 66 5.30 2.74 -17.64
CA ASP A 66 5.24 3.77 -16.59
C ASP A 66 5.18 3.24 -15.14
N TYR A 67 6.38 3.03 -14.63
CA TYR A 67 6.67 2.71 -13.22
C TYR A 67 7.52 3.82 -12.59
N SER A 68 7.34 5.06 -13.06
CA SER A 68 8.05 6.22 -12.54
C SER A 68 7.60 6.53 -11.11
N ILE A 69 8.49 7.15 -10.31
CA ILE A 69 8.17 7.55 -8.93
C ILE A 69 6.88 8.40 -8.84
N PRO A 70 6.66 9.42 -9.72
CA PRO A 70 5.41 10.17 -9.70
C PRO A 70 4.16 9.30 -9.87
N SER A 71 4.22 8.29 -10.73
CA SER A 71 3.08 7.40 -10.97
C SER A 71 2.85 6.43 -9.81
N LEU A 72 3.92 5.92 -9.18
CA LEU A 72 3.81 5.16 -7.93
C LEU A 72 3.21 6.00 -6.79
N ALA A 73 3.60 7.26 -6.68
CA ALA A 73 3.05 8.19 -5.70
C ALA A 73 1.57 8.53 -5.97
N ALA A 74 1.18 8.63 -7.24
CA ALA A 74 -0.21 8.84 -7.64
C ALA A 74 -1.11 7.65 -7.28
N ASP A 75 -0.61 6.42 -7.41
CA ASP A 75 -1.33 5.22 -6.96
C ASP A 75 -1.52 5.21 -5.46
N LEU A 76 -0.45 5.52 -4.70
CA LEU A 76 -0.52 5.62 -3.24
C LEU A 76 -1.58 6.65 -2.82
N ARG A 77 -1.59 7.80 -3.48
CA ARG A 77 -2.58 8.85 -3.21
C ARG A 77 -4.00 8.36 -3.51
N SER A 78 -4.20 7.71 -4.66
CA SER A 78 -5.50 7.17 -5.06
C SER A 78 -5.99 6.08 -4.10
N LEU A 79 -5.07 5.27 -3.57
CA LEU A 79 -5.36 4.23 -2.59
C LEU A 79 -5.79 4.85 -1.27
N ALA A 80 -5.07 5.88 -0.81
CA ALA A 80 -5.42 6.62 0.40
C ALA A 80 -6.81 7.26 0.28
N ASP A 81 -7.11 7.89 -0.85
CA ASP A 81 -8.42 8.48 -1.12
C ASP A 81 -9.53 7.42 -1.14
N ALA A 82 -9.31 6.29 -1.83
CA ALA A 82 -10.28 5.19 -1.93
C ALA A 82 -10.59 4.52 -0.58
N LEU A 83 -9.59 4.40 0.30
CA LEU A 83 -9.74 3.86 1.65
C LEU A 83 -10.21 4.89 2.69
N GLY A 84 -10.40 6.15 2.27
CA GLY A 84 -10.79 7.25 3.15
C GLY A 84 -9.73 7.54 4.23
N LEU A 85 -8.44 7.39 3.89
CA LEU A 85 -7.34 7.64 4.81
C LEU A 85 -6.99 9.13 4.82
N GLY A 86 -6.91 9.73 6.01
CA GLY A 86 -6.37 11.09 6.13
C GLY A 86 -6.71 11.78 7.45
N PRO A 87 -5.71 12.37 8.14
CA PRO A 87 -4.26 12.29 7.90
C PRO A 87 -3.70 10.87 8.18
N LEU A 88 -2.54 10.52 7.58
CA LEU A 88 -1.91 9.19 7.73
C LEU A 88 -0.38 9.25 7.94
N HIS A 89 0.16 8.18 8.50
CA HIS A 89 1.60 7.92 8.56
C HIS A 89 2.04 7.07 7.37
N LEU A 90 3.26 7.29 6.87
CA LEU A 90 3.82 6.56 5.73
C LEU A 90 5.16 5.94 6.10
N VAL A 91 5.36 4.68 5.71
CA VAL A 91 6.61 3.94 5.86
C VAL A 91 7.00 3.39 4.49
N GLY A 92 8.13 3.84 3.97
CA GLY A 92 8.67 3.38 2.68
C GLY A 92 9.97 2.59 2.85
N HIS A 93 10.12 1.48 2.12
CA HIS A 93 11.38 0.73 2.04
C HIS A 93 11.96 0.78 0.63
N SER A 94 13.23 1.19 0.49
CA SER A 94 13.93 1.27 -0.80
C SER A 94 13.12 2.10 -1.81
N LEU A 95 12.67 1.51 -2.93
CA LEU A 95 11.78 2.15 -3.91
C LEU A 95 10.54 2.79 -3.26
N GLY A 96 9.96 2.14 -2.25
CA GLY A 96 8.78 2.67 -1.57
C GLY A 96 9.03 3.93 -0.74
N GLY A 97 10.30 4.32 -0.52
CA GLY A 97 10.68 5.56 0.17
C GLY A 97 11.13 6.69 -0.75
N ALA A 98 11.16 6.47 -2.07
CA ALA A 98 11.58 7.47 -3.07
C ALA A 98 10.47 8.47 -3.43
#